data_AF-A0A1F8TXT8-F1
#
_entry.id   AF-A0A1F8TXT8-F1
#
_cell.length_a   1.000
_cell.length_b   1.000
_cell.length_c   1.000
_cell.angle_alpha   90.00
_cell.angle_beta   90.00
_cell.angle_gamma   90.00
#
_symmetry.space_group_name_H-M   'P 1'
#
loop_
_entity.id
_entity.type
_entity.pdbx_description
1 polymer ?
#
loop_
_entity_poly.entity_id
_entity_poly.type
_entity_poly.pdbx_seq_one_letter_code
_entity_poly.pdbx_strand_id
1 'polypeptide(L)'
;MKIFVRFGHDTLTNGYFTGAAGTILSEKQVIDSYAPYLAETLYKAGHQVMTYSHTDRVYSNSSAALNGGIEAAEAWGAELFVSCHANSFDDPTKSYSMCYYRNDSLSITLANAVSAAAANTIGIPNSGGVEGIGLGEVSLSRP
;
A
#
# COMPACT_ATOMS: atom_id res chain seq x y z
N MET A 1 -14.38 9.40 -7.29
CA MET A 1 -12.91 9.51 -7.13
C MET A 1 -12.23 8.47 -8.01
N LYS A 2 -11.08 8.84 -8.56
CA LYS A 2 -10.06 7.97 -9.15
C LYS A 2 -9.12 7.48 -8.05
N ILE A 3 -9.24 6.20 -7.69
CA ILE A 3 -8.43 5.58 -6.65
C ILE A 3 -7.44 4.62 -7.31
N PHE A 4 -6.15 4.86 -7.07
CA PHE A 4 -5.07 4.01 -7.57
C PHE A 4 -4.63 3.06 -6.45
N VAL A 5 -4.68 1.76 -6.71
CA VAL A 5 -4.32 0.71 -5.75
C VAL A 5 -3.05 0.04 -6.22
N ARG A 6 -1.93 0.32 -5.55
CA ARG A 6 -0.64 -0.33 -5.82
C ARG A 6 -0.47 -1.56 -4.94
N PHE A 7 -0.01 -2.64 -5.55
CA PHE A 7 0.40 -3.86 -4.86
C PHE A 7 1.88 -3.65 -4.53
N GLY A 8 2.20 -3.53 -3.25
CA GLY A 8 3.54 -3.17 -2.80
C GLY A 8 4.60 -4.18 -3.24
N HIS A 9 5.82 -3.67 -3.47
CA HIS A 9 7.00 -4.45 -3.88
C HIS A 9 6.86 -5.15 -5.24
N ASP A 10 8.00 -5.49 -5.83
CA ASP A 10 8.06 -6.10 -7.16
C ASP A 10 9.14 -7.18 -7.21
N THR A 11 9.01 -8.12 -8.15
CA THR A 11 10.12 -9.04 -8.48
C THR A 11 11.06 -8.33 -9.44
N LEU A 12 12.32 -8.14 -9.06
CA LEU A 12 13.32 -7.50 -9.91
C LEU A 12 13.75 -8.43 -11.08
N THR A 13 14.47 -7.88 -12.06
CA THR A 13 14.99 -8.63 -13.21
C THR A 13 15.86 -9.83 -12.82
N ASN A 14 16.53 -9.77 -11.67
CA ASN A 14 17.33 -10.86 -11.10
C ASN A 14 16.50 -11.94 -10.38
N GLY A 15 15.17 -11.82 -10.35
CA GLY A 15 14.25 -12.75 -9.68
C GLY A 15 14.08 -12.52 -8.18
N TYR A 16 14.71 -11.49 -7.60
CA TYR A 16 14.55 -11.13 -6.19
C TYR A 16 13.27 -10.31 -5.98
N PHE A 17 12.39 -10.77 -5.09
CA PHE A 17 11.24 -9.99 -4.64
C PHE A 17 11.65 -9.00 -3.56
N THR A 18 11.28 -7.73 -3.70
CA THR A 18 11.76 -6.64 -2.83
C THR A 18 11.02 -6.49 -1.50
N GLY A 19 10.01 -7.32 -1.23
CA GLY A 19 9.23 -7.31 0.01
C GLY A 19 9.67 -8.38 1.00
N ALA A 20 8.97 -8.48 2.12
CA ALA A 20 9.29 -9.45 3.15
C ALA A 20 9.08 -10.89 2.66
N ALA A 21 10.09 -11.75 2.84
CA ALA A 21 10.01 -13.17 2.49
C ALA A 21 9.01 -13.93 3.38
N GLY A 22 8.83 -13.47 4.62
CA GLY A 22 7.96 -14.09 5.63
C GLY A 22 8.42 -15.48 6.08
N THR A 23 7.78 -15.99 7.13
CA THR A 23 8.06 -17.34 7.68
C THR A 23 7.11 -18.41 7.12
N ILE A 24 5.85 -18.04 6.88
CA ILE A 24 4.79 -18.93 6.37
C ILE A 24 4.24 -18.39 5.06
N LEU A 25 3.88 -17.11 5.04
CA LEU A 25 3.44 -16.38 3.86
C LEU A 25 4.42 -15.24 3.62
N SER A 26 4.85 -15.11 2.37
CA SER A 26 5.55 -13.91 1.90
C SER A 26 4.59 -12.73 1.83
N GLU A 27 5.12 -11.51 1.91
CA GLU A 27 4.34 -10.29 1.74
C GLU A 27 3.58 -10.29 0.41
N LYS A 28 4.20 -10.79 -0.67
CA LYS A 28 3.56 -10.98 -1.97
C LYS A 28 2.28 -11.80 -1.87
N GLN A 29 2.35 -12.97 -1.23
CA GLN A 29 1.20 -13.87 -1.10
C GLN A 29 0.07 -13.23 -0.30
N VAL A 30 0.41 -12.45 0.73
CA VAL A 30 -0.60 -11.71 1.50
C VAL A 30 -1.25 -10.64 0.63
N ILE A 31 -0.48 -9.78 -0.04
CA ILE A 31 -0.99 -8.71 -0.91
C ILE A 31 -1.88 -9.28 -2.02
N ASP A 32 -1.40 -10.32 -2.72
CA ASP A 32 -2.16 -10.99 -3.79
C ASP A 32 -3.50 -11.56 -3.28
N SER A 33 -3.60 -11.88 -1.98
CA SER A 33 -4.83 -12.41 -1.38
C SER A 33 -5.88 -11.35 -1.05
N TYR A 34 -5.52 -10.07 -0.85
CA TYR A 34 -6.47 -9.05 -0.38
C TYR A 34 -6.59 -7.82 -1.27
N ALA A 35 -5.51 -7.38 -1.93
CA ALA A 35 -5.51 -6.16 -2.73
C ALA A 35 -6.50 -6.20 -3.91
N PRO A 36 -6.71 -7.33 -4.62
CA PRO A 36 -7.76 -7.43 -5.62
C PRO A 36 -9.17 -7.22 -5.04
N TYR A 37 -9.45 -7.78 -3.85
CA TYR A 37 -10.74 -7.61 -3.18
C TYR A 37 -10.97 -6.17 -2.74
N LEU A 38 -9.92 -5.49 -2.25
CA LEU A 38 -9.99 -4.06 -1.95
C LEU A 38 -10.35 -3.25 -3.19
N ALA A 39 -9.63 -3.46 -4.30
CA ALA A 39 -9.89 -2.77 -5.56
C ALA A 39 -11.32 -3.01 -6.08
N GLU A 40 -11.78 -4.26 -6.03
CA GLU A 40 -13.14 -4.62 -6.43
C GLU A 40 -14.20 -3.95 -5.53
N THR A 41 -13.97 -3.92 -4.21
CA THR A 41 -14.87 -3.29 -3.24
C THR A 41 -15.00 -1.79 -3.49
N LEU A 42 -13.87 -1.11 -3.73
CA LEU A 42 -13.85 0.33 -4.07
C LEU A 42 -14.58 0.61 -5.40
N TYR A 43 -14.39 -0.26 -6.39
CA TYR A 43 -15.09 -0.17 -7.67
C TYR A 43 -16.61 -0.33 -7.49
N LYS A 44 -17.04 -1.37 -6.75
CA LYS A 44 -18.45 -1.60 -6.43
C LYS A 44 -19.09 -0.46 -5.63
N ALA A 45 -18.29 0.29 -4.87
CA ALA A 45 -18.72 1.51 -4.18
C ALA A 45 -18.88 2.74 -5.10
N GLY A 46 -18.64 2.61 -6.42
CA GLY A 46 -18.86 3.66 -7.41
C GLY A 46 -17.62 4.52 -7.70
N HIS A 47 -16.43 4.07 -7.30
CA HIS A 47 -15.17 4.74 -7.63
C HIS A 47 -14.60 4.24 -8.97
N GLN A 48 -13.82 5.09 -9.64
CA GLN A 48 -12.95 4.64 -10.72
C GLN A 48 -11.70 4.07 -10.07
N VAL A 49 -11.35 2.82 -10.37
CA VAL A 49 -10.23 2.14 -9.73
C VAL A 49 -9.24 1.67 -10.77
N MET A 50 -7.97 2.03 -10.60
CA MET A 50 -6.85 1.48 -11.35
C MET A 50 -5.99 0.66 -10.39
N THR A 51 -5.68 -0.58 -10.77
CA THR A 51 -4.72 -1.41 -10.04
C THR A 51 -3.37 -1.36 -10.73
N TYR A 52 -2.31 -1.32 -9.92
CA TYR A 52 -0.95 -1.54 -10.35
C TYR A 52 -0.42 -2.75 -9.58
N SER A 53 -0.63 -3.92 -10.19
CA SER A 53 -0.14 -5.19 -9.65
C SER A 53 1.38 -5.28 -9.78
N HIS A 54 1.97 -6.28 -9.14
CA HIS A 54 3.39 -6.58 -9.28
C HIS A 54 3.83 -6.63 -10.75
N THR A 55 4.92 -5.93 -11.05
CA THR A 55 5.55 -5.88 -12.37
C THR A 55 6.78 -6.75 -12.39
N ASP A 56 6.54 -8.07 -12.48
CA ASP A 56 7.60 -9.05 -12.38
C ASP A 56 8.64 -8.88 -13.50
N ARG A 57 9.90 -8.77 -13.09
CA ARG A 57 11.11 -8.71 -13.93
C ARG A 57 11.15 -7.50 -14.88
N VAL A 58 10.45 -6.42 -14.55
CA VAL A 58 10.51 -5.16 -15.30
C VAL A 58 11.67 -4.28 -14.82
N TYR A 59 11.86 -4.18 -13.50
CA TYR A 59 12.80 -3.24 -12.89
C TYR A 59 14.06 -3.93 -12.37
N SER A 60 15.21 -3.25 -12.48
CA SER A 60 16.49 -3.77 -11.98
C SER A 60 16.75 -3.47 -10.50
N ASN A 61 16.00 -2.55 -9.90
CA ASN A 61 16.11 -2.17 -8.49
C ASN A 61 14.76 -1.69 -7.93
N SER A 62 14.64 -1.68 -6.60
CA SER A 62 13.40 -1.35 -5.87
C SER A 62 12.98 0.11 -6.03
N SER A 63 13.92 1.04 -6.16
CA SER A 63 13.61 2.47 -6.34
C SER A 63 12.94 2.74 -7.70
N ALA A 64 13.42 2.10 -8.76
CA ALA A 64 12.78 2.19 -10.08
C ALA A 64 11.37 1.60 -10.08
N ALA A 65 11.17 0.47 -9.40
CA ALA A 65 9.87 -0.18 -9.29
C ALA A 65 8.85 0.68 -8.53
N LEU A 66 9.29 1.27 -7.42
CA LEU A 66 8.52 2.24 -6.65
C LEU A 66 8.11 3.45 -7.51
N ASN A 67 9.07 4.08 -8.17
CA ASN A 67 8.82 5.26 -9.01
C ASN A 67 7.87 4.96 -10.17
N GLY A 68 7.96 3.77 -10.79
CA GLY A 68 7.04 3.38 -11.87
C GLY A 68 5.57 3.34 -11.43
N GLY A 69 5.30 2.87 -10.20
CA GLY A 69 3.95 2.89 -9.64
C GLY A 69 3.44 4.30 -9.33
N ILE A 70 4.31 5.18 -8.82
CA ILE A 70 3.98 6.59 -8.55
C ILE A 70 3.68 7.33 -9.88
N GLU A 71 4.56 7.19 -10.87
CA GLU A 71 4.42 7.82 -12.18
C GLU A 71 3.15 7.36 -12.90
N ALA A 72 2.81 6.08 -12.79
CA ALA A 72 1.56 5.55 -13.35
C ALA A 72 0.31 6.17 -12.68
N ALA A 73 0.34 6.37 -11.36
CA ALA A 73 -0.75 7.02 -10.64
C ALA A 73 -0.91 8.49 -11.01
N GLU A 74 0.22 9.22 -11.10
CA GLU A 74 0.26 10.62 -11.53
C GLU A 74 -0.27 10.78 -12.96
N ALA A 75 0.22 9.95 -13.90
CA ALA A 75 -0.18 9.99 -15.31
C ALA A 75 -1.68 9.69 -15.50
N TRP A 76 -2.24 8.81 -14.67
CA TRP A 76 -3.68 8.51 -14.70
C TRP A 76 -4.54 9.62 -14.05
N GLY A 77 -3.92 10.48 -13.23
CA GLY A 77 -4.57 11.52 -12.46
C GLY A 77 -5.33 10.96 -11.26
N ALA A 78 -4.67 10.12 -10.46
CA ALA A 78 -5.25 9.58 -9.22
C ALA A 78 -5.59 10.69 -8.23
N GLU A 79 -6.78 10.61 -7.63
CA GLU A 79 -7.22 11.49 -6.53
C GLU A 79 -6.86 10.89 -5.16
N LEU A 80 -6.63 9.58 -5.09
CA LEU A 80 -6.17 8.85 -3.92
C LEU A 80 -5.23 7.72 -4.35
N PHE A 81 -4.07 7.64 -3.72
CA PHE A 81 -3.12 6.53 -3.87
C PHE A 81 -3.18 5.64 -2.62
N VAL A 82 -3.43 4.35 -2.82
CA VAL A 82 -3.47 3.33 -1.76
C VAL A 82 -2.41 2.29 -2.05
N SER A 83 -1.39 2.20 -1.20
CA SER A 83 -0.38 1.16 -1.29
C SER A 83 -0.69 0.00 -0.35
N CYS A 84 -0.68 -1.21 -0.89
CA CYS A 84 -0.97 -2.45 -0.17
C CYS A 84 0.33 -3.14 0.25
N HIS A 85 0.49 -3.37 1.56
CA HIS A 85 1.67 -3.99 2.17
C HIS A 85 1.30 -5.00 3.25
N ALA A 86 2.24 -5.86 3.61
CA ALA A 86 2.15 -6.70 4.79
C ALA A 86 3.39 -6.48 5.67
N ASN A 87 3.18 -6.13 6.94
CA ASN A 87 4.29 -5.83 7.84
C ASN A 87 5.06 -7.12 8.19
N SER A 88 6.34 -6.96 8.50
CA SER A 88 7.19 -8.01 9.07
C SER A 88 7.81 -7.47 10.35
N PHE A 89 7.37 -7.98 11.49
CA PHE A 89 7.82 -7.50 12.78
C PHE A 89 7.82 -8.64 13.81
N ASP A 90 8.83 -8.67 14.68
CA ASP A 90 9.01 -9.75 15.66
C ASP A 90 8.12 -9.59 16.91
N ASP A 91 7.55 -8.40 17.12
CA ASP A 91 6.62 -8.14 18.22
C ASP A 91 5.18 -8.57 17.84
N PRO A 92 4.65 -9.65 18.43
CA PRO A 92 3.32 -10.16 18.09
C PRO A 92 2.19 -9.24 18.56
N THR A 93 2.49 -8.20 19.35
CA THR A 93 1.49 -7.19 19.76
C THR A 93 1.22 -6.15 18.66
N LYS A 94 2.06 -6.11 17.61
CA LYS A 94 1.88 -5.25 16.44
C LYS A 94 1.16 -6.02 15.33
N SER A 95 -0.08 -5.63 15.05
CA SER A 95 -0.97 -6.36 14.16
C SER A 95 -1.23 -5.66 12.82
N TYR A 96 -1.30 -4.33 12.81
CA TYR A 96 -1.48 -3.53 11.59
C TYR A 96 -1.01 -2.09 11.80
N SER A 97 -0.81 -1.36 10.69
CA SER A 97 -0.53 0.07 10.68
C SER A 97 -1.15 0.69 9.43
N MET A 98 -1.66 1.92 9.56
CA MET A 98 -2.14 2.73 8.43
C MET A 98 -1.27 3.97 8.30
N CYS A 99 -0.46 4.04 7.25
CA CYS A 99 0.43 5.17 7.02
C CYS A 99 -0.29 6.29 6.24
N TYR A 100 -0.04 7.54 6.60
CA TYR A 100 -0.54 8.71 5.88
C TYR A 100 0.59 9.64 5.43
N TYR A 101 0.27 10.48 4.44
CA TYR A 101 1.13 11.56 3.99
C TYR A 101 1.02 12.79 4.91
N ARG A 102 2.17 13.34 5.33
CA ARG A 102 2.23 14.49 6.25
C ARG A 102 1.50 15.70 5.68
N ASN A 103 0.79 16.42 6.54
CA ASN A 103 0.07 17.67 6.23
C ASN A 103 -1.06 17.53 5.20
N ASP A 104 -1.44 16.31 4.81
CA ASP A 104 -2.64 16.08 4.01
C ASP A 104 -3.81 15.64 4.89
N SER A 105 -4.77 16.54 5.06
CA SER A 105 -5.92 16.32 5.95
C SER A 105 -6.76 15.10 5.54
N LEU A 106 -6.92 14.86 4.23
CA LEU A 106 -7.68 13.72 3.72
C LEU A 106 -6.97 12.40 4.04
N SER A 107 -5.67 12.30 3.78
CA SER A 107 -4.84 11.14 4.07
C SER A 107 -4.85 10.81 5.56
N ILE A 108 -4.72 11.83 6.43
CA ILE A 108 -4.82 11.67 7.89
C ILE A 108 -6.20 11.15 8.29
N THR A 109 -7.28 11.74 7.76
CA THR A 109 -8.65 11.30 8.07
C THR A 109 -8.90 9.87 7.61
N LEU A 110 -8.49 9.51 6.40
CA LEU A 110 -8.68 8.18 5.84
C LEU A 110 -7.87 7.12 6.60
N ALA A 111 -6.59 7.38 6.89
CA ALA A 111 -5.76 6.43 7.64
C ALA A 111 -6.34 6.14 9.04
N ASN A 112 -6.81 7.17 9.74
CA ASN A 112 -7.45 7.00 11.04
C ASN A 112 -8.79 6.26 10.95
N ALA A 113 -9.61 6.54 9.94
CA ALA A 113 -10.89 5.87 9.73
C ALA A 113 -10.71 4.38 9.39
N VAL A 114 -9.76 4.06 8.50
CA VAL A 114 -9.43 2.67 8.15
C VAL A 114 -8.84 1.94 9.36
N SER A 115 -7.96 2.58 10.13
CA SER A 115 -7.41 2.01 11.36
C SER A 115 -8.50 1.65 12.36
N ALA A 116 -9.45 2.56 12.60
CA ALA A 116 -10.57 2.32 13.50
C ALA A 116 -11.49 1.19 12.99
N ALA A 117 -11.78 1.15 11.68
CA ALA A 117 -12.58 0.09 11.08
C ALA A 117 -11.89 -1.28 11.23
N ALA A 118 -10.60 -1.37 10.92
CA ALA A 118 -9.81 -2.60 11.05
C ALA A 118 -9.79 -3.12 12.50
N ALA A 119 -9.54 -2.24 13.47
CA ALA A 119 -9.60 -2.56 14.89
C ALA A 119 -10.95 -3.15 15.30
N ASN A 120 -12.05 -2.51 14.89
CA ASN A 120 -13.40 -2.97 15.21
C ASN A 120 -13.73 -4.31 14.56
N THR A 121 -13.30 -4.53 13.30
CA THR A 121 -13.55 -5.79 12.58
C THR A 121 -12.77 -6.96 13.15
N ILE A 122 -11.52 -6.75 13.56
CA ILE A 122 -10.61 -7.81 14.03
C ILE A 122 -10.71 -8.01 15.55
N GLY A 123 -11.29 -7.05 16.29
CA GLY A 123 -11.44 -7.13 17.75
C GLY A 123 -10.14 -6.82 18.50
N ILE A 124 -9.34 -5.87 17.98
CA ILE A 124 -8.03 -5.47 18.51
C ILE A 124 -8.00 -3.97 18.80
N PRO A 125 -7.05 -3.47 19.63
CA PRO A 125 -6.92 -2.05 19.89
C PRO A 125 -6.70 -1.20 18.62
N ASN A 126 -7.28 0.00 18.61
CA ASN A 126 -7.05 0.97 17.55
C ASN A 126 -5.64 1.59 17.69
N SER A 127 -4.80 1.43 16.66
CA SER A 127 -3.43 1.97 16.65
C SER A 127 -3.35 3.40 16.08
N GLY A 128 -4.43 3.86 15.42
CA GLY A 128 -4.46 5.13 14.71
C GLY A 128 -3.65 5.10 13.40
N GLY A 129 -3.81 6.17 12.62
CA GLY A 129 -2.92 6.44 11.50
C GLY A 129 -1.55 6.91 11.99
N VAL A 130 -0.49 6.54 11.28
CA VAL A 130 0.91 6.92 11.55
C VAL A 130 1.46 7.72 10.38
N GLU A 131 2.26 8.75 10.65
CA GLU A 131 2.94 9.49 9.58
C GLU A 131 3.96 8.58 8.88
N GLY A 132 3.88 8.47 7.55
CA GLY A 132 4.75 7.62 6.73
C GLY A 132 6.14 8.21 6.47
N ILE A 133 6.89 8.52 7.54
CA ILE A 133 8.22 9.14 7.42
C ILE A 133 9.18 8.22 6.65
N GLY A 134 9.76 8.72 5.56
CA GLY A 134 10.77 8.00 4.76
C GLY A 134 10.20 6.97 3.78
N LEU A 135 8.87 6.87 3.65
CA LEU A 135 8.21 6.02 2.65
C LEU A 135 8.01 6.80 1.35
N GLY A 136 8.65 6.38 0.25
CA GLY A 136 8.61 7.13 -1.01
C GLY A 136 7.20 7.35 -1.58
N GLU A 137 6.26 6.45 -1.29
CA GLU A 137 4.84 6.54 -1.74
C GLU A 137 4.02 7.58 -0.98
N VAL A 138 4.47 7.96 0.21
CA VAL A 138 3.82 8.94 1.09
C VAL A 138 4.84 9.96 1.57
N SER A 139 5.76 10.36 0.69
CA SER A 139 6.69 11.47 0.95
C SER A 139 6.77 12.39 -0.26
N LEU A 140 6.87 13.69 0.03
CA LEU A 140 6.74 14.78 -0.95
C LEU A 140 7.98 14.99 -1.83
N SER A 141 8.95 14.08 -1.80
CA SER A 141 10.24 14.34 -2.46
C SER A 141 10.25 13.84 -3.90
N ARG A 142 9.69 14.63 -4.80
CA ARG A 142 10.31 14.81 -6.11
C ARG A 142 10.59 16.32 -6.31
N PRO A 143 11.81 16.68 -6.78
CA PRO A 143 12.19 18.07 -7.05
C PRO A 143 11.30 18.73 -8.12
#